data_AF-M1ESQ6-F1
#
_entry.id   AF-M1ESQ6-F1
#
_cell.length_a   1.000
_cell.length_b   1.000
_cell.length_c   1.000
_cell.angle_alpha   90.00
_cell.angle_beta   90.00
_cell.angle_gamma   90.00
#
_symmetry.space_group_name_H-M   'P 1'
#
loop_
_entity.id
_entity.type
_entity.pdbx_description
1 polymer ?
#
loop_
_entity_poly.entity_id
_entity_poly.type
_entity_poly.pdbx_seq_one_letter_code
_entity_poly.pdbx_strand_id
1 'polypeptide(L)' 'RTVEIFVNYYGNLFPGGILGSVKPQDPDVLDTFHCSLTSGVTSLFSIPRGTCDLNSQPRSTDGTFDLTVLSNDGVHSTVT' A
#
# COMPACT_ATOMS: atom_id res chain seq x y z
N ARG A 1 1.97 8.86 8.60
CA ARG A 1 1.16 8.05 9.58
C ARG A 1 1.49 6.59 9.32
N THR A 2 1.50 5.71 10.33
CA THR A 2 1.89 4.30 10.15
C THR A 2 0.64 3.41 10.03
N VAL A 3 0.67 2.46 9.10
CA VAL A 3 -0.34 1.41 8.93
C VAL A 3 0.39 0.07 8.96
N GLU A 4 -0.11 -0.87 9.75
CA GLU A 4 0.41 -2.23 9.80
C GLU A 4 -0.57 -3.19 9.13
N ILE A 5 -0.06 -4.01 8.20
CA ILE A 5 -0.85 -4.97 7.44
C ILE A 5 -0.29 -6.36 7.73
N PHE A 6 -1.14 -7.25 8.24
CA PHE A 6 -0.79 -8.64 8.52
C PHE A 6 -1.48 -9.56 7.51
N VAL A 7 -0.69 -10.33 6.76
CA VAL A 7 -1.18 -11.30 5.79
C VAL A 7 -0.83 -12.70 6.27
N ASN A 8 -1.84 -13.47 6.66
CA ASN A 8 -1.68 -14.87 7.06
C ASN A 8 -2.23 -15.76 5.94
N TYR A 9 -1.36 -16.54 5.30
CA TYR A 9 -1.73 -17.47 4.24
C TYR A 9 -1.19 -18.86 4.56
N TYR A 10 -2.06 -19.88 4.51
CA TYR A 10 -1.75 -21.25 4.95
C TYR A 10 -1.43 -22.22 3.79
N GLY A 11 -1.24 -21.72 2.58
CA GLY A 11 -0.81 -22.50 1.42
C GLY A 11 0.68 -22.33 1.12
N ASN A 12 1.20 -23.13 0.18
CA ASN A 12 2.62 -23.13 -0.17
C ASN A 12 3.06 -21.89 -0.99
N LEU A 13 2.13 -21.23 -1.66
CA LEU A 13 2.38 -20.04 -2.49
C LEU A 13 1.25 -19.03 -2.29
N PHE A 14 1.55 -17.93 -1.63
CA PHE A 14 0.65 -16.79 -1.58
C PHE A 14 0.49 -16.22 -2.99
N PRO A 15 -0.72 -16.09 -3.53
CA PRO A 15 -0.94 -15.69 -4.92
C PRO A 15 -0.74 -14.19 -5.18
N GLY A 16 -0.57 -13.37 -4.13
CA GLY A 16 -0.55 -11.92 -4.29
C GLY A 16 -1.95 -11.31 -4.41
N GLY A 17 -2.02 -10.11 -4.95
CA GLY A 17 -3.25 -9.31 -5.10
C GLY A 17 -3.33 -8.15 -4.10
N ILE A 18 -4.52 -7.58 -3.96
CA ILE A 18 -4.79 -6.42 -3.11
C ILE A 18 -4.67 -6.82 -1.64
N LEU A 19 -3.78 -6.17 -0.91
CA LEU A 19 -3.60 -6.34 0.53
C LEU A 19 -4.50 -5.42 1.36
N GLY A 20 -4.79 -4.23 0.84
CA GLY A 20 -5.63 -3.23 1.50
C GLY A 20 -5.33 -1.81 1.05
N SER A 21 -6.10 -0.86 1.58
CA SER A 21 -5.89 0.56 1.30
C SER A 21 -4.85 1.17 2.23
N VAL A 22 -3.97 2.00 1.66
CA VAL A 22 -2.98 2.83 2.36
C VAL A 22 -3.35 4.31 2.29
N LYS A 23 -4.62 4.64 1.97
CA LYS A 23 -5.12 6.02 1.99
C LYS A 23 -4.98 6.59 3.41
N PRO A 24 -4.44 7.81 3.59
CA PRO A 24 -4.42 8.46 4.89
C PRO A 24 -5.84 8.64 5.43
N GLN A 25 -6.00 8.50 6.74
CA GLN A 25 -7.28 8.79 7.41
C GLN A 25 -7.49 10.31 7.45
N ASP A 26 -8.10 10.82 6.38
CA ASP A 26 -8.55 12.18 6.24
C ASP A 26 -10.01 12.30 6.71
N PRO A 27 -10.37 13.27 7.56
CA PRO A 27 -11.77 13.54 7.91
C PRO A 27 -12.65 13.87 6.69
N ASP A 28 -12.07 14.35 5.59
CA ASP A 28 -12.75 14.64 4.33
C ASP A 28 -12.78 13.39 3.44
N VAL A 29 -13.80 12.56 3.65
CA VAL A 29 -13.94 11.24 3.00
C VAL A 29 -14.08 11.34 1.47
N LEU A 30 -14.52 12.50 0.96
CA LEU A 30 -14.77 12.77 -0.46
C LEU A 30 -13.51 13.03 -1.30
N ASP A 31 -12.34 13.17 -0.67
CA ASP A 31 -11.11 13.48 -1.40
C ASP A 31 -10.54 12.27 -2.15
N THR A 32 -10.13 12.51 -3.39
CA THR A 32 -9.44 11.54 -4.23
C THR A 32 -7.95 11.66 -3.98
N PHE A 33 -7.36 10.63 -3.38
CA PHE A 33 -5.92 10.59 -3.11
C PHE A 33 -5.18 9.84 -4.21
N HIS A 34 -4.03 10.37 -4.58
CA HIS A 34 -3.05 9.72 -5.41
C HIS A 34 -1.93 9.19 -4.53
N CYS A 35 -1.80 7.86 -4.45
CA CYS A 35 -0.74 7.21 -3.70
C CYS A 35 0.36 6.63 -4.61
N SER A 36 1.59 6.66 -4.13
CA SER A 36 2.73 6.01 -4.80
C SER A 36 3.74 5.48 -3.79
N LEU A 37 4.40 4.37 -4.12
CA LEU A 37 5.50 3.85 -3.31
C LEU A 37 6.77 4.67 -3.60
N THR A 38 7.38 5.22 -2.56
CA THR A 38 8.63 5.97 -2.64
C THR A 38 9.82 5.20 -2.07
N SER A 39 9.56 4.22 -1.20
CA SER A 39 10.58 3.33 -0.65
C SER A 39 9.99 1.94 -0.37
N GLY A 40 10.86 0.94 -0.32
CA GLY A 40 10.52 -0.46 -0.12
C GLY A 40 10.81 -1.33 -1.35
N VAL A 41 10.29 -2.56 -1.32
CA VAL A 41 10.60 -3.58 -2.34
C VAL A 41 9.59 -3.51 -3.49
N THR A 42 9.81 -2.57 -4.41
CA THR A 42 8.90 -2.32 -5.56
C THR A 42 8.80 -3.47 -6.56
N SER A 43 9.71 -4.46 -6.48
CA SER A 43 9.59 -5.71 -7.23
C SER A 43 8.51 -6.64 -6.68
N LEU A 44 8.08 -6.43 -5.43
CA LEU A 44 7.10 -7.25 -4.74
C LEU A 44 5.80 -6.51 -4.43
N PHE A 45 5.86 -5.18 -4.30
CA PHE A 45 4.70 -4.38 -3.94
C PHE A 45 4.46 -3.28 -4.95
N SER A 46 3.19 -2.98 -5.23
CA SER A 46 2.80 -1.92 -6.14
C SER A 46 1.54 -1.21 -5.68
N ILE A 47 1.38 0.04 -6.10
CA ILE A 47 0.13 0.81 -5.97
C ILE A 47 -0.25 1.24 -7.39
N PRO A 48 -1.40 0.77 -7.92
CA PRO A 48 -1.90 1.23 -9.21
C PRO A 48 -2.10 2.75 -9.22
N ARG A 49 -1.77 3.38 -10.35
CA ARG A 49 -1.92 4.84 -10.47
C ARG A 49 -3.39 5.23 -10.28
N GLY A 50 -3.62 6.29 -9.51
CA GLY A 50 -4.96 6.80 -9.23
C GLY A 50 -5.70 6.03 -8.13
N THR A 51 -5.06 5.07 -7.47
CA THR A 51 -5.60 4.41 -6.28
C THR A 51 -4.65 4.55 -5.10
N CYS A 52 -5.09 4.06 -3.95
CA CYS A 52 -4.26 3.85 -2.76
C CYS A 52 -4.32 2.38 -2.32
N ASP A 53 -4.48 1.46 -3.28
CA ASP A 53 -4.58 0.04 -2.99
C ASP A 53 -3.20 -0.62 -3.11
N LEU A 54 -2.68 -1.06 -1.97
CA LEU A 54 -1.43 -1.79 -1.92
C LEU A 54 -1.63 -3.19 -2.47
N ASN A 55 -0.87 -3.55 -3.50
CA ASN A 55 -0.85 -4.87 -4.11
C ASN A 55 0.47 -5.58 -3.81
N SER A 56 0.40 -6.91 -3.69
CA SER A 56 1.56 -7.79 -3.57
C SER A 56 1.68 -8.71 -4.77
N GLN A 57 2.91 -9.04 -5.15
CA GLN A 57 3.24 -10.13 -6.04
C GLN A 57 3.10 -11.49 -5.32
N PRO A 58 2.98 -12.61 -6.07
CA PRO A 58 3.00 -13.94 -5.50
C PRO A 58 4.31 -14.24 -4.78
N ARG A 59 4.24 -14.94 -3.64
CA ARG A 59 5.41 -15.32 -2.82
C ARG A 59 5.20 -16.62 -2.07
N SER A 60 6.25 -17.43 -1.94
CA SER A 60 6.26 -18.64 -1.12
C SER A 60 6.93 -18.45 0.23
N THR A 61 7.62 -17.33 0.43
CA THR A 61 8.33 -17.00 1.67
C THR A 61 7.61 -15.91 2.44
N ASP A 62 7.56 -16.09 3.75
CA ASP A 62 7.16 -15.09 4.72
C ASP A 62 8.18 -13.93 4.81
N GLY A 63 7.78 -12.86 5.48
CA GLY A 63 8.65 -11.72 5.72
C GLY A 63 7.91 -10.47 6.20
N THR A 64 8.68 -9.54 6.74
CA THR A 64 8.23 -8.21 7.15
C THR A 64 8.89 -7.17 6.26
N PHE A 65 8.12 -6.19 5.80
CA PHE A 65 8.58 -5.17 4.86
C PHE A 65 8.17 -3.79 5.34
N ASP A 66 9.13 -2.89 5.39
CA ASP A 66 8.87 -1.48 5.57
C ASP A 66 8.68 -0.83 4.20
N LEU A 67 7.51 -0.23 4.00
CA LEU A 67 7.16 0.49 2.78
C LEU A 67 6.93 1.95 3.15
N THR A 68 7.35 2.87 2.26
CA THR A 68 7.00 4.28 2.38
C THR A 68 6.07 4.64 1.24
N VAL A 69 4.90 5.17 1.59
CA VAL A 69 3.86 5.57 0.65
C VAL A 69 3.74 7.08 0.71
N LEU A 70 3.86 7.72 -0.45
CA LEU A 70 3.54 9.12 -0.63
C LEU A 70 2.08 9.24 -1.00
N SER A 71 1.32 10.06 -0.28
CA SER A 71 -0.08 10.34 -0.59
C SER A 71 -0.32 11.83 -0.80
N ASN A 72 -1.00 12.17 -1.89
CA ASN A 72 -1.31 13.53 -2.27
C ASN A 72 -2.73 13.61 -2.86
N ASP A 73 -3.58 14.47 -2.32
CA ASP A 73 -4.94 14.77 -2.79
C ASP A 73 -5.00 15.99 -3.72
N GLY A 74 -3.87 16.69 -3.92
CA GLY A 74 -3.77 17.91 -4.72
C GLY A 74 -4.32 19.17 -4.04
N VAL A 75 -4.86 19.03 -2.82
CA VAL A 75 -5.49 20.11 -2.04
C VAL A 75 -4.67 20.41 -0.79
N HIS A 76 -4.26 19.38 -0.07
CA HIS A 76 -3.45 19.46 1.13
C HIS A 76 -1.97 19.15 0.86
N SER A 77 -1.11 19.55 1.80
CA SER A 77 0.31 19.23 1.73
C SER A 77 0.52 17.73 1.78
N THR A 78 1.43 17.22 0.95
CA THR A 78 1.72 15.79 0.83
C THR A 78 2.14 15.19 2.18
N VAL A 79 1.58 14.02 2.50
CA VAL A 79 1.88 13.27 3.73
C VAL A 79 2.66 12.01 3.39
N THR A 80 3.67 11.71 4.23
CA THR A 80 4.51 10.50 4.20
C THR A 80 4.33 9.65 5.45
#